data_AF-A0A5W7S2V5-F1
#
_entry.id   AF-A0A5W7S2V5-F1
#
_cell.length_a   1.000
_cell.length_b   1.000
_cell.length_c   1.000
_cell.angle_alpha   90.00
_cell.angle_beta   90.00
_cell.angle_gamma   90.00
#
_symmetry.space_group_name_H-M   'P 1'
#
loop_
_entity.id
_entity.type
_entity.pdbx_description
1 polymer ?
#
loop_
_entity_poly.entity_id
_entity_poly.type
_entity_poly.pdbx_seq_one_letter_code
_entity_poly.pdbx_strand_id
1 'polypeptide(L)'
;MHHIVREMAPKNWSKKDRGAIYHVQNLAKKYGMTDLNRDPRNFYWARNGGGAHTKKTTHYIRDQLAAASKVGGKDGFFDNIRELGLDAE
;
A
#
# COMPACT_ATOMS: atom_id res chain seq x y z
N MET A 1 5.73 -5.86 -12.64
CA MET A 1 5.36 -4.58 -12.00
C MET A 1 4.21 -4.87 -11.07
N HIS A 2 4.38 -4.66 -9.76
CA HIS A 2 3.35 -4.97 -8.75
C HIS A 2 2.93 -3.69 -8.04
N HIS A 3 1.62 -3.56 -7.80
CA HIS A 3 1.07 -2.51 -6.95
C HIS A 3 1.40 -2.81 -5.47
N ILE A 4 1.90 -1.80 -4.76
CA ILE A 4 2.08 -1.86 -3.30
C ILE A 4 0.71 -1.69 -2.63
N VAL A 5 0.02 -0.60 -2.97
CA VAL A 5 -1.36 -0.37 -2.55
C VAL A 5 -2.29 -0.98 -3.58
N ARG A 6 -3.17 -1.90 -3.13
CA ARG A 6 -4.20 -2.46 -4.02
C ARG A 6 -5.14 -1.36 -4.52
N GLU A 7 -5.37 -1.37 -5.81
CA GLU A 7 -6.37 -0.53 -6.48
C GLU A 7 -7.80 -0.99 -6.14
N MET A 8 -8.03 -2.30 -6.06
CA MET A 8 -9.35 -2.86 -5.78
C MET A 8 -9.37 -3.67 -4.49
N ALA A 9 -10.39 -3.43 -3.67
CA ALA A 9 -10.73 -4.29 -2.54
C ALA A 9 -11.62 -5.46 -3.02
N PRO A 10 -11.16 -6.73 -2.94
CA PRO A 10 -11.93 -7.87 -3.46
C PRO A 10 -13.28 -8.01 -2.76
N LYS A 11 -14.35 -8.21 -3.54
CA LYS A 11 -15.73 -8.30 -3.00
C LYS A 11 -15.94 -9.50 -2.08
N ASN A 12 -15.18 -10.58 -2.30
CA ASN A 12 -15.21 -11.80 -1.48
C ASN A 12 -14.38 -11.70 -0.18
N TRP A 13 -13.74 -10.55 0.09
CA TRP A 13 -13.01 -10.33 1.34
C TRP A 13 -13.94 -9.76 2.41
N SER A 14 -13.60 -10.03 3.68
CA SER A 14 -14.35 -9.52 4.82
C SER A 14 -14.30 -7.99 4.87
N LYS A 15 -15.27 -7.36 5.55
CA LYS A 15 -15.28 -5.90 5.76
C LYS A 15 -13.98 -5.40 6.43
N LYS A 16 -13.41 -6.17 7.35
CA LYS A 16 -12.15 -5.86 8.03
C LYS A 16 -10.96 -5.84 7.05
N ASP A 17 -10.85 -6.85 6.20
CA ASP A 17 -9.76 -6.96 5.23
C ASP A 17 -9.87 -5.87 4.15
N ARG A 18 -11.09 -5.61 3.68
CA ARG A 18 -11.37 -4.51 2.74
C ARG A 18 -11.10 -3.14 3.36
N GLY A 19 -11.42 -2.96 4.63
CA GLY A 19 -11.16 -1.73 5.39
C GLY A 19 -9.67 -1.37 5.43
N ALA A 20 -8.79 -2.36 5.54
CA ALA A 20 -7.34 -2.12 5.48
C ALA A 20 -6.91 -1.57 4.11
N ILE A 21 -7.46 -2.10 3.01
CA ILE A 21 -7.21 -1.59 1.65
C ILE A 21 -7.68 -0.14 1.54
N TYR A 22 -8.94 0.14 1.91
CA TYR A 22 -9.51 1.48 1.81
C TYR A 22 -8.75 2.51 2.66
N HIS A 23 -8.25 2.12 3.83
CA HIS A 23 -7.44 3.00 4.65
C HIS A 23 -6.18 3.45 3.90
N VAL A 24 -5.43 2.51 3.33
CA VAL A 24 -4.21 2.85 2.59
C VAL A 24 -4.51 3.66 1.33
N GLN A 25 -5.60 3.36 0.62
CA GLN A 25 -6.05 4.16 -0.53
C GLN A 25 -6.36 5.62 -0.14
N ASN A 26 -7.01 5.81 1.01
CA ASN A 26 -7.30 7.15 1.52
C ASN A 26 -6.03 7.91 1.93
N LEU A 27 -5.05 7.24 2.53
CA LEU A 27 -3.74 7.83 2.82
C LEU A 27 -2.99 8.21 1.54
N ALA A 28 -2.95 7.30 0.55
CA ALA A 28 -2.37 7.58 -0.76
C ALA A 28 -3.01 8.82 -1.40
N LYS A 29 -4.35 8.87 -1.43
CA LYS A 29 -5.09 10.03 -1.96
C LYS A 29 -4.78 11.31 -1.20
N LYS A 30 -4.75 11.25 0.14
CA LYS A 30 -4.39 12.38 1.01
C LYS A 30 -3.01 12.96 0.67
N TYR A 31 -2.06 12.10 0.27
CA TYR A 31 -0.69 12.49 -0.06
C TYR A 31 -0.45 12.78 -1.54
N GLY A 32 -1.52 12.85 -2.34
CA GLY A 32 -1.45 13.25 -3.75
C GLY A 32 -1.18 12.09 -4.72
N MET A 33 -1.44 10.85 -4.32
CA MET A 33 -1.46 9.67 -5.18
C MET A 33 -2.92 9.31 -5.48
N THR A 34 -3.47 9.92 -6.54
CA THR A 34 -4.90 9.86 -6.89
C THR A 34 -5.26 8.74 -7.86
N ASP A 35 -4.34 8.35 -8.73
CA ASP A 35 -4.51 7.22 -9.66
C ASP A 35 -3.50 6.11 -9.34
N LEU A 36 -3.93 5.16 -8.52
CA LEU A 36 -3.10 4.04 -8.07
C LEU A 36 -2.61 3.14 -9.22
N ASN A 37 -3.26 3.18 -10.39
CA ASN A 37 -2.88 2.39 -11.56
C ASN A 37 -1.88 3.09 -12.48
N ARG A 38 -1.70 4.40 -12.31
CA ARG A 38 -0.83 5.19 -13.19
C ARG A 38 0.30 5.86 -12.43
N ASP A 39 0.18 5.96 -11.11
CA ASP A 39 1.19 6.61 -10.29
C ASP A 39 2.42 5.71 -10.14
N PRO A 40 3.57 6.05 -10.74
CA PRO A 40 4.78 5.24 -10.67
C PRO A 40 5.25 5.00 -9.23
N ARG A 41 4.86 5.86 -8.27
CA ARG A 41 5.18 5.69 -6.85
C ARG A 41 4.45 4.50 -6.21
N ASN A 42 3.34 4.04 -6.79
CA ASN A 42 2.62 2.85 -6.32
C ASN A 42 3.19 1.54 -6.90
N PHE A 43 4.17 1.65 -7.78
CA PHE A 43 4.71 0.51 -8.51
C PHE A 43 6.14 0.23 -8.11
N TYR A 44 6.42 -1.05 -7.96
CA TYR A 44 7.78 -1.49 -7.73
C TYR A 44 8.09 -2.76 -8.54
N TRP A 45 9.38 -2.96 -8.75
CA TRP A 45 9.92 -4.15 -9.40
C TRP A 45 10.36 -5.14 -8.31
N ALA A 46 9.39 -5.84 -7.73
CA ALA A 46 9.68 -6.94 -6.79
C ALA A 46 10.54 -8.00 -7.49
N ARG A 47 11.61 -8.50 -6.86
CA ARG A 47 12.27 -9.73 -7.34
C ARG A 47 11.34 -10.94 -7.28
N ASN A 48 10.35 -10.94 -6.37
CA ASN A 48 9.36 -12.01 -6.23
C ASN A 48 7.97 -11.48 -5.87
N GLY A 49 7.17 -11.01 -6.83
CA GLY A 49 5.69 -11.09 -6.76
C GLY A 49 4.91 -10.43 -5.60
N GLY A 50 5.56 -9.84 -4.61
CA GLY A 50 5.04 -9.55 -3.27
C GLY A 50 4.19 -8.29 -3.17
N GLY A 51 3.35 -8.01 -4.18
CA GLY A 51 2.29 -7.03 -4.00
C GLY A 51 1.35 -7.45 -2.86
N ALA A 52 0.46 -6.56 -2.42
CA ALA A 52 -0.54 -6.82 -1.38
C ALA A 52 -1.61 -7.85 -1.81
N HIS A 53 -1.21 -9.05 -2.20
CA HIS A 53 -2.08 -10.06 -2.83
C HIS A 53 -2.74 -11.00 -1.83
N THR A 54 -2.26 -11.01 -0.59
CA THR A 54 -2.86 -11.75 0.51
C THR A 54 -3.41 -10.80 1.56
N LYS A 55 -4.41 -11.27 2.33
CA LYS A 55 -4.99 -10.52 3.44
C LYS A 55 -3.93 -10.13 4.48
N LYS A 56 -3.01 -11.05 4.79
CA LYS A 56 -1.92 -10.81 5.75
C LYS A 56 -1.03 -9.64 5.31
N THR A 57 -0.58 -9.66 4.06
CA THR A 57 0.25 -8.59 3.48
C THR A 57 -0.50 -7.27 3.45
N THR A 58 -1.81 -7.26 3.17
CA THR A 58 -2.63 -6.05 3.23
C THR A 58 -2.65 -5.41 4.62
N HIS A 59 -2.85 -6.20 5.68
CA HIS A 59 -2.84 -5.67 7.05
C HIS A 59 -1.44 -5.16 7.45
N TYR A 60 -0.39 -5.89 7.06
CA TYR A 60 0.99 -5.49 7.29
C TYR A 60 1.30 -4.14 6.62
N ILE A 61 1.02 -4.00 5.32
CA ILE A 61 1.23 -2.75 4.58
C ILE A 61 0.44 -1.60 5.19
N ARG A 62 -0.82 -1.84 5.60
CA ARG A 62 -1.60 -0.83 6.32
C ARG A 62 -0.90 -0.36 7.58
N ASP A 63 -0.43 -1.28 8.41
CA ASP A 63 0.20 -0.93 9.70
C ASP A 63 1.49 -0.16 9.51
N GLN A 64 2.34 -0.57 8.57
CA GLN A 64 3.59 0.12 8.23
C GLN A 64 3.31 1.53 7.69
N LEU A 65 2.44 1.66 6.69
CA LEU A 65 2.14 2.95 6.07
C LEU A 65 1.40 3.90 7.02
N ALA A 66 0.50 3.39 7.87
CA ALA A 66 -0.18 4.21 8.88
C ALA A 66 0.78 4.70 9.97
N ALA A 67 1.70 3.83 10.44
CA ALA A 67 2.71 4.21 11.41
C ALA A 67 3.69 5.25 10.83
N ALA A 68 4.21 5.01 9.62
CA ALA A 68 5.12 5.91 8.94
C ALA A 68 4.46 7.27 8.63
N SER A 69 3.19 7.24 8.19
CA SER A 69 2.37 8.44 8.00
C SER A 69 2.15 9.24 9.29
N LYS A 70 2.00 8.57 10.43
CA LYS A 70 1.83 9.22 11.74
C LYS A 70 3.12 9.90 12.21
N VAL A 71 4.29 9.32 11.94
CA VAL A 71 5.59 9.84 12.38
C VAL A 71 6.13 10.90 11.41
N GLY A 72 6.17 10.60 10.12
CA GLY A 72 6.83 11.41 9.08
C GLY A 72 5.88 12.09 8.11
N GLY A 73 4.56 12.02 8.32
CA GLY A 73 3.58 12.68 7.45
C GLY A 73 3.61 12.14 6.02
N LYS A 74 3.75 13.05 5.05
CA LYS A 74 3.80 12.69 3.62
C LYS A 74 5.10 11.98 3.25
N ASP A 75 6.22 12.46 3.76
CA ASP A 75 7.55 11.97 3.38
C ASP A 75 7.76 10.58 3.96
N GLY A 76 7.43 10.39 5.24
CA GLY A 76 7.46 9.05 5.86
C GLY A 76 6.57 8.01 5.15
N PHE A 77 5.43 8.44 4.60
CA PHE A 77 4.58 7.54 3.80
C PHE A 77 5.28 7.09 2.51
N PHE A 78 5.91 8.01 1.75
CA PHE A 78 6.57 7.66 0.49
C PHE A 78 7.91 6.94 0.68
N ASP A 79 8.67 7.29 1.70
CA ASP A 79 9.90 6.58 2.05
C ASP A 79 9.59 5.13 2.41
N ASN A 80 8.55 4.89 3.21
CA ASN A 80 8.17 3.53 3.58
C ASN A 80 7.52 2.76 2.43
N ILE A 81 6.80 3.41 1.50
CA ILE A 81 6.41 2.78 0.22
C ILE A 81 7.64 2.28 -0.53
N ARG A 82 8.71 3.08 -0.60
CA ARG A 82 9.95 2.68 -1.27
C ARG A 82 10.62 1.50 -0.57
N GLU A 83 10.69 1.50 0.76
CA GLU A 83 11.22 0.40 1.57
C GLU A 83 10.42 -0.90 1.38
N LEU A 84 9.09 -0.83 1.45
CA LEU A 84 8.21 -1.99 1.23
C LEU A 84 8.31 -2.54 -0.20
N GLY A 85 8.64 -1.69 -1.17
CA GLY A 85 8.97 -2.11 -2.53
C GLY A 85 10.33 -2.79 -2.66
N LEU A 86 11.22 -2.66 -1.67
CA LEU A 86 12.54 -3.29 -1.65
C LEU A 86 12.57 -4.57 -0.80
N ASP A 87 11.78 -4.63 0.29
CA ASP A 87 11.82 -5.67 1.33
C ASP A 87 10.73 -6.76 1.24
N ALA A 88 9.98 -6.83 0.13
CA ALA A 88 9.06 -7.95 -0.11
C ALA A 88 9.83 -9.22 -0.51
N GLU A 89 10.52 -9.83 0.45
CA GLU A 89 11.07 -11.20 0.37
C GLU A 89 9.97 -12.28 0.38
#